data_AF-A0A5S3YV41-F1
#
_entry.id   AF-A0A5S3YV41-F1
#
_cell.length_a   1.000
_cell.length_b   1.000
_cell.length_c   1.000
_cell.angle_alpha   90.00
_cell.angle_beta   90.00
_cell.angle_gamma   90.00
#
_symmetry.space_group_name_H-M   'P 1'
#
loop_
_entity.id
_entity.type
_entity.pdbx_description
1 polymer ?
#
loop_
_entity_poly.entity_id
_entity_poly.type
_entity_poly.pdbx_seq_one_letter_code
_entity_poly.pdbx_strand_id
1 'polypeptide(L)'
;SIITEQELLGVKVSQRRRRKHKYEQGQDSLIRNLAELKEGQPIVHLDHGVGRYLGLQTIDAAGIATEFVTITYANEAKLYVPVSALHML
;
A
#
# COMPACT_ATOMS: atom_id res chain seq x y z
N SER A 1 -16.92 10.08 41.30
CA SER A 1 -16.42 8.71 41.06
C SER A 1 -15.64 8.70 39.77
N ILE A 2 -14.44 8.13 39.78
CA ILE A 2 -13.60 8.00 38.58
C ILE A 2 -13.84 6.59 38.05
N ILE A 3 -14.33 6.49 36.82
CA ILE A 3 -14.55 5.22 36.14
C ILE A 3 -13.57 5.17 34.98
N THR A 4 -12.82 4.09 34.89
CA THR A 4 -11.76 3.94 33.89
C THR A 4 -12.28 3.25 32.63
N GLU A 5 -11.65 3.49 31.46
CA GLU A 5 -12.02 2.87 30.19
C GLU A 5 -12.08 1.33 30.29
N GLN A 6 -11.20 0.71 31.08
CA GLN A 6 -11.20 -0.73 31.32
C GLN A 6 -12.47 -1.24 32.01
N GLU A 7 -13.03 -0.47 32.95
CA GLU A 7 -14.28 -0.85 33.63
C GLU A 7 -15.50 -0.70 32.71
N LEU A 8 -15.46 0.24 31.76
CA LEU A 8 -16.54 0.45 30.79
C LEU A 8 -16.48 -0.50 29.59
N LEU A 9 -15.28 -0.81 29.09
CA LEU A 9 -15.09 -1.48 27.79
C LEU A 9 -14.42 -2.86 27.88
N GLY A 10 -13.98 -3.28 29.07
CA GLY A 10 -13.34 -4.59 29.29
C GLY A 10 -11.95 -4.74 28.62
N VAL A 11 -11.48 -5.99 28.54
CA VAL A 11 -10.17 -6.34 27.97
C VAL A 11 -10.25 -6.46 26.44
N LYS A 12 -9.61 -5.55 25.71
CA LYS A 12 -9.49 -5.63 24.24
C LYS A 12 -8.60 -6.84 23.86
N VAL A 13 -9.20 -7.87 23.24
CA VAL A 13 -8.46 -9.02 22.70
C VAL A 13 -7.60 -8.55 21.52
N SER A 14 -6.27 -8.59 21.68
CA SER A 14 -5.33 -8.16 20.64
C SER A 14 -5.34 -9.11 19.43
N GLN A 15 -5.96 -8.68 18.34
CA GLN A 15 -6.06 -9.45 17.08
C GLN A 15 -4.80 -9.34 16.18
N ARG A 16 -3.62 -9.11 16.76
CA ARG A 16 -2.39 -8.83 15.98
C ARG A 16 -2.01 -9.97 15.02
N ARG A 17 -2.31 -11.22 15.38
CA ARG A 17 -1.94 -12.42 14.59
C ARG A 17 -2.77 -12.59 13.31
N ARG A 18 -4.04 -12.19 13.31
CA ARG A 18 -4.93 -12.29 12.13
C ARG A 18 -4.58 -11.31 11.02
N ARG A 19 -4.04 -10.13 11.36
CA ARG A 19 -3.61 -9.12 10.37
C ARG A 19 -2.44 -9.59 9.51
N LYS A 20 -1.49 -10.34 10.08
CA LYS A 20 -0.29 -10.80 9.36
C LYS A 20 -0.62 -11.81 8.25
N HIS A 21 -1.53 -12.76 8.51
CA HIS A 21 -1.90 -13.81 7.56
C HIS A 21 -2.77 -13.30 6.39
N LYS A 22 -3.50 -12.19 6.56
CA LYS A 22 -4.21 -11.53 5.46
C LYS A 22 -3.28 -10.81 4.49
N TYR A 23 -2.13 -10.33 4.97
CA TYR A 23 -1.14 -9.62 4.16
C TYR A 23 -0.45 -10.54 3.14
N GLU A 24 -0.14 -11.77 3.55
CA GLU A 24 0.54 -12.74 2.68
C GLU A 24 -0.38 -13.27 1.56
N GLN A 25 -1.67 -13.50 1.83
CA GLN A 25 -2.65 -13.84 0.78
C GLN A 25 -2.97 -12.67 -0.18
N GLY A 26 -2.63 -11.43 0.22
CA GLY A 26 -2.92 -10.23 -0.57
C GLY A 26 -1.99 -10.02 -1.76
N GLN A 27 -0.74 -10.52 -1.72
CA GLN A 27 0.29 -10.17 -2.72
C GLN A 27 -0.08 -10.63 -4.14
N ASP A 28 -0.50 -11.88 -4.31
CA ASP A 28 -0.93 -12.41 -5.61
C ASP A 28 -2.16 -11.66 -6.15
N SER A 29 -3.09 -11.29 -5.26
CA SER A 29 -4.26 -10.49 -5.63
C SER A 29 -3.90 -9.05 -5.99
N LEU A 30 -2.92 -8.44 -5.32
CA LEU A 30 -2.44 -7.09 -5.61
C LEU A 30 -1.75 -7.03 -6.98
N ILE A 31 -0.88 -8.01 -7.29
CA ILE A 31 -0.22 -8.10 -8.59
C ILE A 31 -1.25 -8.26 -9.71
N ARG A 32 -2.27 -9.11 -9.51
CA ARG A 32 -3.38 -9.27 -10.47
C ARG A 32 -4.18 -7.97 -10.64
N ASN A 33 -4.51 -7.29 -9.53
CA ASN A 33 -5.25 -6.04 -9.57
C ASN A 33 -4.45 -4.92 -10.27
N LEU A 34 -3.13 -4.88 -10.09
CA LEU A 34 -2.26 -3.91 -10.77
C LEU A 34 -2.19 -4.15 -12.28
N ALA A 35 -2.21 -5.41 -12.72
CA ALA A 35 -2.27 -5.75 -14.14
C ALA A 35 -3.61 -5.31 -14.79
N GLU A 36 -4.68 -5.25 -14.01
CA GLU A 36 -6.00 -4.78 -14.45
C GLU A 36 -6.19 -3.26 -14.27
N LEU A 37 -5.26 -2.60 -13.60
CA LEU A 37 -5.34 -1.19 -13.25
C LEU A 37 -5.06 -0.31 -14.47
N LYS A 38 -5.94 0.68 -14.69
CA LYS A 38 -5.78 1.66 -15.78
C LYS A 38 -5.13 2.93 -15.25
N GLU A 39 -4.35 3.60 -16.10
CA GLU A 39 -3.81 4.91 -15.78
C GLU A 39 -4.91 5.90 -15.35
N GLY A 40 -4.61 6.71 -14.34
CA GLY A 40 -5.53 7.64 -13.70
C GLY A 40 -6.41 7.04 -12.59
N GLN A 41 -6.46 5.71 -12.45
CA GLN A 41 -7.23 5.06 -11.39
C GLN A 41 -6.62 5.35 -10.00
N PRO A 42 -7.48 5.53 -8.97
CA PRO A 42 -7.00 5.79 -7.61
C PRO A 42 -6.36 4.54 -6.99
N ILE A 43 -5.26 4.75 -6.29
CA ILE A 43 -4.52 3.71 -5.54
C ILE A 43 -4.11 4.26 -4.17
N VAL A 44 -3.92 3.39 -3.17
CA VAL A 44 -3.61 3.81 -1.80
C VAL A 44 -2.24 3.28 -1.40
N HIS A 45 -1.25 4.16 -1.31
CA HIS A 45 0.00 3.79 -0.66
C HIS A 45 -0.17 3.88 0.86
N LEU A 46 0.30 2.89 1.62
CA LEU A 46 0.14 2.83 3.08
C LEU A 46 0.70 4.06 3.80
N ASP A 47 1.91 4.50 3.43
CA ASP A 47 2.56 5.65 4.07
C ASP A 47 2.19 7.02 3.46
N HIS A 48 1.79 7.07 2.19
CA HIS A 48 1.62 8.32 1.44
C HIS A 48 0.15 8.63 1.13
N GLY A 49 -0.77 7.71 1.41
CA GLY A 49 -2.20 7.87 1.17
C GLY A 49 -2.60 7.70 -0.30
N VAL A 50 -3.70 8.35 -0.67
CA VAL A 50 -4.38 8.17 -1.96
C VAL A 50 -3.68 8.95 -3.07
N GLY A 51 -3.30 8.26 -4.14
CA GLY A 51 -2.75 8.83 -5.37
C GLY A 51 -3.42 8.27 -6.62
N ARG A 52 -2.90 8.62 -7.79
CA ARG A 52 -3.36 8.10 -9.09
C ARG A 52 -2.25 7.29 -9.76
N TYR A 53 -2.57 6.09 -10.19
CA TYR A 53 -1.65 5.24 -10.95
C TYR A 53 -1.33 5.87 -12.31
N LEU A 54 -0.06 5.89 -12.70
CA LEU A 54 0.42 6.41 -13.98
C LEU A 54 1.08 5.35 -14.87
N GLY A 55 1.06 4.07 -14.47
CA GLY A 55 1.71 3.01 -15.24
C GLY A 55 2.99 2.48 -14.59
N LEU A 56 3.61 1.54 -15.30
CA LEU A 56 4.95 1.03 -15.01
C LEU A 56 5.99 1.88 -15.74
N GLN A 57 7.09 2.18 -15.07
CA GLN A 57 8.25 2.86 -15.64
C GLN A 57 9.52 2.09 -15.31
N THR A 58 10.32 1.78 -16.33
CA THR A 58 11.67 1.24 -16.15
C THR A 58 12.63 2.39 -15.90
N ILE A 59 13.35 2.35 -14.78
CA ILE A 59 14.35 3.34 -14.41
C ILE A 59 15.67 2.61 -14.20
N ASP A 60 16.75 3.15 -14.77
CA ASP A 60 18.10 2.69 -14.48
C ASP A 60 18.56 3.25 -13.14
N ALA A 61 18.69 2.37 -12.15
CA ALA A 61 19.22 2.70 -10.84
C ALA A 61 20.58 2.01 -10.67
N ALA A 62 21.66 2.77 -10.81
CA ALA A 62 23.03 2.29 -10.64
C ALA A 62 23.45 1.16 -11.62
N GLY A 63 23.00 1.23 -12.88
CA GLY A 63 23.33 0.27 -13.93
C GLY A 63 22.40 -0.95 -13.96
N ILE A 64 21.35 -0.95 -13.14
CA ILE A 64 20.35 -2.01 -13.08
C ILE A 64 19.00 -1.40 -13.47
N ALA A 65 18.51 -1.81 -14.65
CA ALA A 65 17.16 -1.50 -15.09
C ALA A 65 16.15 -2.15 -14.15
N THR A 66 15.41 -1.33 -13.41
CA THR A 66 14.41 -1.78 -12.43
C THR A 66 13.04 -1.21 -12.78
N GLU A 67 11.99 -2.02 -12.63
CA GLU A 67 10.62 -1.60 -12.87
C GLU A 67 9.97 -0.99 -11.62
N PHE A 68 9.29 0.14 -11.82
CA PHE A 68 8.57 0.88 -10.80
C PHE A 68 7.13 1.13 -11.21
N VAL A 69 6.21 1.04 -10.25
CA VAL A 69 4.87 1.63 -10.35
C VAL A 69 4.98 3.12 -10.10
N THR A 70 4.46 3.92 -11.02
CA THR A 70 4.44 5.38 -10.89
C THR A 70 3.10 5.85 -10.35
N ILE A 71 3.11 6.67 -9.31
CA ILE A 71 1.91 7.23 -8.69
C ILE A 71 2.03 8.75 -8.64
N THR A 72 0.98 9.46 -9.02
CA THR A 72 0.90 10.91 -8.91
C THR A 72 0.00 11.34 -7.76
N TYR A 73 0.46 12.36 -7.04
CA TYR A 73 -0.22 13.02 -5.94
C TYR A 73 -0.57 14.47 -6.29
N ALA A 74 -1.01 15.25 -5.30
CA ALA A 74 -1.27 16.68 -5.45
C ALA A 74 -0.02 17.42 -5.96
N ASN A 75 -0.23 18.53 -6.67
CA ASN A 75 0.82 19.37 -7.24
C ASN A 75 1.79 18.60 -8.17
N GLU A 76 1.30 17.59 -8.87
CA GLU A 76 2.07 16.76 -9.82
C GLU A 76 3.26 16.01 -9.20
N ALA A 77 3.29 15.86 -7.87
CA ALA A 77 4.32 15.09 -7.19
C ALA A 77 4.25 13.61 -7.58
N LYS A 78 5.39 13.02 -7.94
CA LYS A 78 5.50 11.62 -8.37
C LYS A 78 6.19 10.76 -7.33
N LEU A 79 5.63 9.58 -7.08
CA LEU A 79 6.22 8.53 -6.27
C LEU A 79 6.50 7.31 -7.17
N TYR A 80 7.73 6.79 -7.07
CA TYR A 80 8.18 5.60 -7.77
C TYR A 80 8.30 4.45 -6.78
N VAL A 81 7.38 3.48 -6.88
CA VAL A 81 7.34 2.33 -5.98
C VAL A 81 7.88 1.11 -6.70
N PRO A 82 8.96 0.47 -6.24
CA PRO A 82 9.51 -0.70 -6.92
C PRO A 82 8.50 -1.84 -6.91
N VAL A 83 8.46 -2.64 -7.98
CA VAL A 83 7.55 -3.80 -8.10
C VAL A 83 7.77 -4.83 -6.98
N SER A 84 8.95 -4.85 -6.35
CA SER A 84 9.20 -5.68 -5.16
C SER A 84 8.47 -5.22 -3.89
N ALA A 85 7.97 -3.98 -3.85
CA ALA A 85 7.32 -3.36 -2.70
C ALA A 85 5.79 -3.17 -2.88
N LEU A 86 5.15 -3.86 -3.83
CA LEU A 86 3.72 -3.69 -4.13
C LEU A 86 2.77 -4.02 -2.96
N HIS A 87 3.23 -4.75 -1.96
CA HIS A 87 2.48 -4.99 -0.73
C HIS A 87 2.21 -3.72 0.10
N MET A 88 2.79 -2.58 -0.29
CA MET A 88 2.57 -1.27 0.31
C MET A 88 1.47 -0.45 -0.39
N LEU A 89 0.85 -1.00 -1.43
CA LEU A 89 -0.22 -0.39 -2.23
C LEU A 89 -1.62 -0.95 -1.91
#